data_AF-A0A2W4UKD3-F1
#
_entry.id   AF-A0A2W4UKD3-F1
#
_cell.length_a   1.000
_cell.length_b   1.000
_cell.length_c   1.000
_cell.angle_alpha   90.00
_cell.angle_beta   90.00
_cell.angle_gamma   90.00
#
_symmetry.space_group_name_H-M   'P 1'
#
loop_
_entity.id
_entity.type
_entity.pdbx_description
1 polymer ?
#
loop_
_entity_poly.entity_id
_entity_poly.type
_entity_poly.pdbx_seq_one_letter_code
_entity_poly.pdbx_strand_id
1 'polypeptide(L)'
;MYVEETLNEFLDLWPHRFDYLFAPHPDPGTKPDWKTETSHPLSDRLIIQGTYLYGVRPGPQTAYGLLDIDKGSPYHPKHDPLALNRICEALESLGLVDHISITSSDSQGLHIYLPFSGPLPSWQLAIAITALLENAGFKIRPGWLEVFPNRKPFAADGSISLFNGHRLPLQQGSYLLNDDLQPIASSQAAFVRQWHSAASRNDINAKVLKRTVRQARREIYRITGKADKFLNDLNAEIESGWTGRGQTNHILGRIAMRSYIFGHTLYADTPLSGQALIDDIVRVARALPGFKDYCGHRRDLVKKATEWAHSIEAKEKYFPYGIGKAAKAPIERTGPTWNQQQQAEARENIQQLVVAFCHQDVWPDGITPRYDLLCAAGISGSTLYNHKDLWHPVFITERQQRTAENPPVPPVLHKREAKASARGATLASSHTSLLGIVGCNRPDDKGFSDLAGQINSVETEAGRNNPPAGASELSEGEQRLLEAEGTAPPEQLVLNIQWALQVVKANQQAQAEENRQRQQQAQQRRSQDAHRAQLLAWVDSGDPILETEARRQLSRMDASAQALVGSG
;
A
#
# COMPACT_ATOMS: atom_id res chain seq x y z
N MET A 1 -7.17 30.82 -19.11
CA MET A 1 -7.78 30.91 -20.46
C MET A 1 -6.66 30.65 -21.45
N TYR A 2 -6.81 29.67 -22.33
CA TYR A 2 -5.81 29.32 -23.37
C TYR A 2 -6.48 29.40 -24.75
N VAL A 3 -5.69 29.40 -25.81
CA VAL A 3 -6.20 29.39 -27.19
C VAL A 3 -6.63 27.97 -27.55
N GLU A 4 -7.91 27.80 -27.87
CA GLU A 4 -8.50 26.57 -28.38
C GLU A 4 -8.50 26.58 -29.92
N GLU A 5 -7.97 25.54 -30.54
CA GLU A 5 -7.94 25.35 -31.98
C GLU A 5 -9.15 24.49 -32.38
N THR A 6 -10.33 25.13 -32.49
CA THR A 6 -11.65 24.49 -32.64
C THR A 6 -11.86 23.65 -33.92
N LEU A 7 -10.87 23.61 -34.81
CA LEU A 7 -10.90 22.81 -36.04
C LEU A 7 -10.02 21.56 -35.95
N ASN A 8 -9.40 21.29 -34.79
CA ASN A 8 -8.55 20.13 -34.58
C ASN A 8 -9.23 19.12 -33.63
N GLU A 9 -9.99 18.19 -34.22
CA GLU A 9 -10.72 17.13 -33.51
C GLU A 9 -9.82 16.26 -32.60
N PHE A 10 -8.52 16.15 -32.91
CA PHE A 10 -7.58 15.41 -32.06
C PHE A 10 -7.39 16.08 -30.69
N LEU A 11 -7.40 17.41 -30.64
CA LEU A 11 -7.20 18.16 -29.41
C LEU A 11 -8.45 18.11 -28.52
N ASP A 12 -9.63 17.99 -29.12
CA ASP A 12 -10.91 17.85 -28.41
C ASP A 12 -11.00 16.55 -27.59
N LEU A 13 -10.20 15.53 -27.95
CA LEU A 13 -10.15 14.26 -27.23
C LEU A 13 -9.59 14.39 -25.80
N TRP A 14 -8.90 15.49 -25.47
CA TRP A 14 -8.12 15.62 -24.23
C TRP A 14 -8.63 16.71 -23.26
N PRO A 15 -9.93 16.86 -22.99
CA PRO A 15 -10.53 18.11 -22.47
C PRO A 15 -9.95 18.63 -21.14
N HIS A 16 -9.26 17.79 -20.36
CA HIS A 16 -8.57 18.21 -19.15
C HIS A 16 -7.15 18.74 -19.44
N ARG A 17 -6.99 20.07 -19.44
CA ARG A 17 -5.72 20.76 -19.76
C ARG A 17 -4.89 21.20 -18.56
N PHE A 18 -5.40 21.09 -17.34
CA PHE A 18 -4.67 21.46 -16.12
C PHE A 18 -3.85 20.29 -15.57
N ASP A 19 -2.88 20.60 -14.70
CA ASP A 19 -1.99 19.63 -14.05
C ASP A 19 -1.29 18.69 -15.05
N TYR A 20 -0.99 19.22 -16.24
CA TYR A 20 -0.45 18.44 -17.35
C TYR A 20 1.00 18.06 -17.11
N LEU A 21 1.46 17.05 -17.85
CA LEU A 21 2.84 16.59 -17.81
C LEU A 21 3.63 17.21 -18.97
N PHE A 22 4.88 17.59 -18.74
CA PHE A 22 5.80 17.91 -19.82
C PHE A 22 7.19 17.36 -19.55
N ALA A 23 7.94 17.09 -20.61
CA ALA A 23 9.34 16.69 -20.54
C ALA A 23 10.10 17.21 -21.77
N PRO A 24 11.38 17.60 -21.65
CA PRO A 24 12.25 17.75 -22.81
C PRO A 24 12.29 16.43 -23.60
N HIS A 25 12.53 16.53 -24.91
CA HIS A 25 12.77 15.35 -25.73
C HIS A 25 14.01 14.61 -25.18
N PRO A 26 13.89 13.32 -24.82
CA PRO A 26 15.00 12.59 -24.24
C PRO A 26 16.07 12.30 -25.29
N ASP A 27 17.32 12.16 -24.84
CA ASP A 27 18.37 11.60 -25.68
C ASP A 27 18.04 10.13 -26.01
N PRO A 28 18.49 9.61 -27.17
CA PRO A 28 18.22 8.23 -27.57
C PRO A 28 18.59 7.22 -26.47
N GLY A 29 17.64 6.37 -26.09
CA GLY A 29 17.83 5.34 -25.05
C GLY A 29 17.65 5.82 -23.60
N THR A 30 17.38 7.11 -23.38
CA THR A 30 17.07 7.66 -22.04
C THR A 30 15.56 7.82 -21.85
N LYS A 31 15.09 7.75 -20.60
CA LYS A 31 13.68 7.98 -20.28
C LYS A 31 13.41 9.49 -20.15
N PRO A 32 12.24 9.99 -20.60
CA PRO A 32 11.87 11.39 -20.38
C PRO A 32 11.78 11.73 -18.88
N ASP A 33 12.32 12.88 -18.49
CA ASP A 33 12.18 13.44 -17.14
C ASP A 33 10.86 14.23 -17.03
N TRP A 34 9.77 13.50 -16.73
CA TRP A 34 8.43 14.05 -16.66
C TRP A 34 8.23 14.98 -15.45
N LYS A 35 7.74 16.19 -15.71
CA LYS A 35 7.40 17.20 -14.71
C LYS A 35 5.92 17.54 -14.81
N THR A 36 5.30 17.86 -13.67
CA THR A 36 3.92 18.34 -13.62
C THR A 36 3.91 19.86 -13.64
N GLU A 37 3.11 20.44 -14.53
CA GLU A 37 2.84 21.87 -14.60
C GLU A 37 1.41 22.15 -14.11
N THR A 38 1.28 23.00 -13.10
CA THR A 38 0.00 23.31 -12.43
C THR A 38 -0.37 24.80 -12.53
N SER A 39 0.56 25.66 -12.95
CA SER A 39 0.38 27.11 -12.93
C SER A 39 -0.58 27.63 -14.02
N HIS A 40 -0.72 26.90 -15.13
CA HIS A 40 -1.55 27.28 -16.27
C HIS A 40 -2.01 26.05 -17.07
N PRO A 41 -3.10 26.17 -17.86
CA PRO A 41 -3.56 25.07 -18.71
C PRO A 41 -2.67 24.89 -19.95
N LEU A 42 -2.53 23.65 -20.40
CA LEU A 42 -1.86 23.29 -21.66
C LEU A 42 -2.63 23.84 -22.86
N SER A 43 -1.98 24.73 -23.63
CA SER A 43 -2.55 25.28 -24.86
C SER A 43 -2.37 24.33 -26.04
N ASP A 44 -3.38 24.31 -26.91
CA ASP A 44 -3.39 23.59 -28.18
C ASP A 44 -2.17 23.90 -29.06
N ARG A 45 -1.75 25.17 -29.11
CA ARG A 45 -0.56 25.60 -29.87
C ARG A 45 0.74 25.01 -29.34
N LEU A 46 0.83 24.77 -28.03
CA LEU A 46 2.01 24.12 -27.44
C LEU A 46 2.09 22.66 -27.85
N ILE A 47 0.95 21.96 -27.87
CA ILE A 47 0.85 20.58 -28.34
C ILE A 47 1.26 20.50 -29.82
N ILE A 48 0.75 21.41 -30.66
CA ILE A 48 1.06 21.47 -32.11
C ILE A 48 2.54 21.80 -32.34
N GLN A 49 3.09 22.77 -31.60
CA GLN A 49 4.49 23.18 -31.74
C GLN A 49 5.46 22.04 -31.39
N GLY A 50 5.09 21.16 -30.44
CA GLY A 50 5.84 19.94 -30.14
C GLY A 50 7.26 20.16 -29.58
N THR A 51 7.56 21.35 -29.03
CA THR A 51 8.89 21.65 -28.45
C THR A 51 9.23 20.75 -27.27
N TYR A 52 8.22 20.32 -26.52
CA TYR A 52 8.33 19.36 -25.44
C TYR A 52 7.44 18.16 -25.72
N LEU A 53 7.73 17.07 -25.03
CA LEU A 53 6.75 16.01 -24.82
C LEU A 53 5.69 16.50 -23.84
N TYR A 54 4.45 16.07 -24.06
CA TYR A 54 3.31 16.50 -23.28
C TYR A 54 2.49 15.27 -22.89
N GLY A 55 1.97 15.28 -21.68
CA GLY A 55 1.04 14.29 -21.19
C GLY A 55 -0.13 14.97 -20.51
N VAL A 56 -1.24 14.26 -20.45
CA VAL A 56 -2.49 14.75 -19.85
C VAL A 56 -2.92 13.82 -18.73
N ARG A 57 -3.74 14.35 -17.83
CA ARG A 57 -4.37 13.59 -16.75
C ARG A 57 -5.86 13.49 -17.02
N PRO A 58 -6.50 12.34 -16.75
CA PRO A 58 -7.95 12.27 -16.70
C PRO A 58 -8.52 13.29 -15.71
N GLY A 59 -9.58 13.99 -16.12
CA GLY A 59 -10.32 14.90 -15.23
C GLY A 59 -11.30 14.15 -14.32
N PRO A 60 -12.25 14.86 -13.68
CA PRO A 60 -13.35 14.24 -12.93
C PRO A 60 -14.21 13.29 -13.76
N GLN A 61 -14.32 13.58 -15.06
CA GLN A 61 -14.95 12.73 -16.06
C GLN A 61 -14.00 12.49 -17.24
N THR A 62 -14.15 11.36 -17.92
CA THR A 62 -13.38 10.98 -19.11
C THR A 62 -14.25 10.19 -20.09
N ALA A 63 -13.91 10.24 -21.37
CA ALA A 63 -14.55 9.48 -22.44
C ALA A 63 -13.67 8.31 -22.95
N TYR A 64 -12.63 7.95 -22.19
CA TYR A 64 -11.75 6.83 -22.53
C TYR A 64 -11.16 6.18 -21.29
N GLY A 65 -10.85 4.89 -21.42
CA GLY A 65 -9.84 4.20 -20.63
C GLY A 65 -8.54 4.08 -21.42
N LEU A 66 -7.42 3.95 -20.73
CA LEU A 66 -6.12 3.67 -21.32
C LEU A 66 -5.40 2.62 -20.46
N LEU A 67 -4.81 1.64 -21.12
CA LEU A 67 -3.89 0.69 -20.50
C LEU A 67 -2.48 0.95 -21.02
N ASP A 68 -1.50 1.02 -20.13
CA ASP A 68 -0.08 1.11 -20.48
C ASP A 68 0.62 -0.20 -20.13
N ILE A 69 1.22 -0.82 -21.15
CA ILE A 69 1.93 -2.10 -21.08
C ILE A 69 3.37 -1.86 -21.50
N ASP A 70 4.26 -1.82 -20.52
CA ASP A 70 5.69 -1.66 -20.76
C ASP A 70 6.27 -2.84 -21.55
N LYS A 71 7.30 -2.59 -22.35
CA LYS A 71 8.01 -3.62 -23.13
C LYS A 71 8.50 -4.80 -22.27
N GLY A 72 8.90 -4.53 -21.03
CA GLY A 72 9.39 -5.54 -20.08
C GLY A 72 8.27 -6.23 -19.28
N SER A 73 7.02 -5.85 -19.51
CA SER A 73 5.86 -6.44 -18.83
C SER A 73 5.72 -7.92 -19.19
N PRO A 74 5.34 -8.78 -18.22
CA PRO A 74 4.95 -10.15 -18.53
C PRO A 74 3.74 -10.23 -19.47
N TYR A 75 2.95 -9.15 -19.57
CA TYR A 75 1.77 -9.04 -20.43
C TYR A 75 2.07 -8.45 -21.80
N HIS A 76 3.33 -8.08 -22.07
CA HIS A 76 3.71 -7.59 -23.37
C HIS A 76 3.62 -8.74 -24.41
N PRO A 77 3.08 -8.52 -25.62
CA PRO A 77 2.91 -9.56 -26.65
C PRO A 77 4.19 -10.31 -27.07
N LYS A 78 5.36 -9.72 -26.82
CA LYS A 78 6.67 -10.39 -27.00
C LYS A 78 6.96 -11.48 -25.96
N HIS A 79 6.35 -11.37 -24.79
CA HIS A 79 6.48 -12.30 -23.67
C HIS A 79 5.29 -13.25 -23.62
N ASP A 80 4.08 -12.73 -23.87
CA ASP A 80 2.84 -13.48 -23.93
C ASP A 80 1.94 -12.94 -25.06
N PRO A 81 1.95 -13.59 -26.24
CA PRO A 81 1.16 -13.15 -27.40
C PRO A 81 -0.35 -13.12 -27.17
N LEU A 82 -0.86 -13.85 -26.17
CA LEU A 82 -2.29 -13.93 -25.86
C LEU A 82 -2.71 -12.99 -24.73
N ALA A 83 -1.77 -12.33 -24.05
CA ALA A 83 -2.09 -11.45 -22.92
C ALA A 83 -3.00 -10.29 -23.33
N LEU A 84 -2.71 -9.61 -24.44
CA LEU A 84 -3.52 -8.47 -24.90
C LEU A 84 -4.96 -8.89 -25.19
N ASN A 85 -5.16 -10.01 -25.89
CA ASN A 85 -6.50 -10.53 -26.18
C ASN A 85 -7.27 -10.84 -24.88
N ARG A 86 -6.63 -11.49 -23.90
CA ARG A 86 -7.26 -11.81 -22.61
C ARG A 86 -7.54 -10.57 -21.77
N ILE A 87 -6.70 -9.54 -21.86
CA ILE A 87 -6.93 -8.23 -21.22
C ILE A 87 -8.18 -7.59 -21.83
N CYS A 88 -8.30 -7.55 -23.15
CA CYS A 88 -9.46 -6.99 -23.84
C CYS A 88 -10.73 -7.79 -23.53
N GLU A 89 -10.66 -9.12 -23.58
CA GLU A 89 -11.77 -10.03 -23.26
C GLU A 89 -12.32 -9.79 -21.85
N ALA A 90 -11.43 -9.56 -20.86
CA ALA A 90 -11.84 -9.25 -19.48
C ALA A 90 -12.69 -7.97 -19.37
N LEU A 91 -12.54 -7.03 -20.32
CA LEU A 91 -13.23 -5.74 -20.33
C LEU A 91 -14.51 -5.76 -21.17
N GLU A 92 -14.75 -6.78 -22.00
CA GLU A 92 -15.93 -6.88 -22.85
C GLU A 92 -17.23 -6.85 -22.03
N SER A 93 -17.24 -7.45 -20.84
CA SER A 93 -18.41 -7.44 -19.95
C SER A 93 -18.84 -6.03 -19.52
N LEU A 94 -17.90 -5.07 -19.49
CA LEU A 94 -18.17 -3.66 -19.22
C LEU A 94 -18.74 -2.94 -20.44
N GLY A 95 -18.62 -3.52 -21.64
CA GLY A 95 -18.97 -2.91 -22.92
C GLY A 95 -17.77 -2.34 -23.70
N LEU A 96 -16.55 -2.66 -23.29
CA LEU A 96 -15.32 -2.28 -23.98
C LEU A 96 -14.88 -3.45 -24.89
N VAL A 97 -15.24 -3.38 -26.17
CA VAL A 97 -15.09 -4.45 -27.16
C VAL A 97 -14.15 -4.08 -28.31
N ASP A 98 -13.74 -2.82 -28.40
CA ASP A 98 -12.83 -2.32 -29.42
C ASP A 98 -11.80 -1.35 -28.83
N HIS A 99 -10.64 -1.25 -29.45
CA HIS A 99 -9.52 -0.47 -28.92
C HIS A 99 -8.62 0.09 -30.03
N ILE A 100 -7.79 1.05 -29.64
CA ILE A 100 -6.72 1.59 -30.48
C ILE A 100 -5.39 1.22 -29.83
N SER A 101 -4.53 0.52 -30.56
CA SER A 101 -3.19 0.20 -30.11
C SER A 101 -2.19 1.20 -30.69
N ILE A 102 -1.34 1.78 -29.84
CA ILE A 102 -0.22 2.62 -30.28
C ILE A 102 1.07 2.25 -29.52
N THR A 103 2.23 2.54 -30.10
CA THR A 103 3.47 2.55 -29.30
C THR A 103 3.45 3.72 -28.32
N SER A 104 3.85 3.49 -27.07
CA SER A 104 3.92 4.55 -26.05
C SER A 104 5.12 5.48 -26.26
N SER A 105 6.22 4.94 -26.76
CA SER A 105 7.45 5.64 -27.14
C SER A 105 8.40 4.72 -27.92
N ASP A 106 9.63 5.19 -28.18
CA ASP A 106 10.72 4.39 -28.76
C ASP A 106 11.12 3.18 -27.88
N SER A 107 10.63 3.11 -26.63
CA SER A 107 10.79 1.94 -25.76
C SER A 107 10.02 0.70 -26.24
N GLN A 108 9.12 0.85 -27.22
CA GLN A 108 8.19 -0.17 -27.70
C GLN A 108 7.19 -0.67 -26.66
N GLY A 109 6.94 0.09 -25.58
CA GLY A 109 5.75 -0.11 -24.76
C GLY A 109 4.48 0.17 -25.56
N LEU A 110 3.33 -0.30 -25.06
CA LEU A 110 2.04 -0.19 -25.73
C LEU A 110 1.08 0.65 -24.91
N HIS A 111 0.43 1.60 -25.57
CA HIS A 111 -0.75 2.28 -25.06
C HIS A 111 -1.98 1.72 -25.79
N ILE A 112 -2.93 1.20 -25.01
CA ILE A 112 -4.19 0.64 -25.51
C ILE A 112 -5.32 1.58 -25.10
N TYR A 113 -5.80 2.39 -26.05
CA TYR A 113 -6.91 3.31 -25.82
C TYR A 113 -8.24 2.60 -26.02
N LEU A 114 -9.16 2.80 -25.07
CA LEU A 114 -10.50 2.21 -25.02
C LEU A 114 -11.51 3.37 -24.99
N PRO A 115 -11.74 4.06 -26.12
CA PRO A 115 -12.63 5.22 -26.17
C PRO A 115 -14.09 4.77 -26.18
N PHE A 116 -14.99 5.58 -25.64
CA PHE A 116 -16.43 5.28 -25.63
C PHE A 116 -17.26 6.56 -25.74
N SER A 117 -18.53 6.39 -26.12
CA SER A 117 -19.44 7.52 -26.29
C SER A 117 -19.96 8.04 -24.94
N GLY A 118 -19.77 9.33 -24.69
CA GLY A 118 -20.27 10.03 -23.51
C GLY A 118 -19.34 9.95 -22.29
N PRO A 119 -19.07 11.08 -21.61
CA PRO A 119 -18.12 11.10 -20.49
C PRO A 119 -18.67 10.39 -19.25
N LEU A 120 -17.85 9.53 -18.64
CA LEU A 120 -18.15 8.82 -17.40
C LEU A 120 -17.31 9.36 -16.23
N PRO A 121 -17.77 9.20 -14.97
CA PRO A 121 -16.95 9.54 -13.81
C PRO A 121 -15.66 8.73 -13.79
N SER A 122 -14.51 9.40 -13.90
CA SER A 122 -13.20 8.76 -14.05
C SER A 122 -12.89 7.80 -12.90
N TRP A 123 -13.31 8.12 -11.69
CA TRP A 123 -13.10 7.25 -10.53
C TRP A 123 -13.89 5.94 -10.60
N GLN A 124 -15.10 5.94 -11.18
CA GLN A 124 -15.90 4.71 -11.37
C GLN A 124 -15.25 3.82 -12.42
N LEU A 125 -14.83 4.43 -13.52
CA LEU A 125 -14.14 3.73 -14.59
C LEU A 125 -12.85 3.08 -14.09
N ALA A 126 -12.04 3.83 -13.33
CA ALA A 126 -10.82 3.33 -12.70
C ALA A 126 -11.07 2.09 -11.84
N ILE A 127 -12.05 2.15 -10.94
CA ILE A 127 -12.38 1.02 -10.06
C ILE A 127 -12.80 -0.19 -10.88
N ALA A 128 -13.68 0.01 -11.87
CA ALA A 128 -14.26 -1.06 -12.67
C ALA A 128 -13.22 -1.75 -13.56
N ILE A 129 -12.44 -1.01 -14.35
CA ILE A 129 -11.42 -1.58 -15.23
C ILE A 129 -10.41 -2.38 -14.41
N THR A 130 -9.84 -1.77 -13.36
CA THR A 130 -8.88 -2.47 -12.49
C THR A 130 -9.50 -3.71 -11.86
N ALA A 131 -10.79 -3.70 -11.48
CA ALA A 131 -11.44 -4.85 -10.83
C ALA A 131 -11.64 -6.01 -11.79
N LEU A 132 -12.07 -5.71 -13.01
CA LEU A 132 -12.26 -6.73 -14.05
C LEU A 132 -10.93 -7.39 -14.41
N LEU A 133 -9.86 -6.59 -14.56
CA LEU A 133 -8.53 -7.11 -14.85
C LEU A 133 -7.96 -7.95 -13.68
N GLU A 134 -8.10 -7.49 -12.44
CA GLU A 134 -7.68 -8.25 -11.26
C GLU A 134 -8.46 -9.57 -11.13
N ASN A 135 -9.77 -9.56 -11.36
CA ASN A 135 -10.61 -10.75 -11.34
C ASN A 135 -10.26 -11.74 -12.46
N ALA A 136 -9.77 -11.25 -13.61
CA ALA A 136 -9.22 -12.06 -14.68
C ALA A 136 -7.78 -12.55 -14.41
N GLY A 137 -7.19 -12.19 -13.25
CA GLY A 137 -5.87 -12.67 -12.81
C GLY A 137 -4.71 -11.75 -13.18
N PHE A 138 -4.97 -10.57 -13.76
CA PHE A 138 -3.92 -9.60 -14.08
C PHE A 138 -3.49 -8.80 -12.84
N LYS A 139 -2.18 -8.56 -12.74
CA LYS A 139 -1.59 -7.76 -11.65
C LYS A 139 -1.36 -6.35 -12.15
N ILE A 140 -2.12 -5.40 -11.60
CA ILE A 140 -2.00 -3.98 -11.91
C ILE A 140 -0.86 -3.38 -11.09
N ARG A 141 0.27 -3.07 -11.75
CA ARG A 141 1.49 -2.57 -11.11
C ARG A 141 2.29 -1.68 -12.07
N PRO A 142 3.00 -0.67 -11.55
CA PRO A 142 3.88 0.15 -12.35
C PRO A 142 4.90 -0.67 -13.15
N GLY A 143 5.05 -0.32 -14.42
CA GLY A 143 5.94 -1.00 -15.38
C GLY A 143 5.51 -2.40 -15.81
N TRP A 144 4.30 -2.87 -15.43
CA TRP A 144 3.71 -4.11 -15.93
C TRP A 144 2.41 -3.82 -16.68
N LEU A 145 1.41 -3.33 -15.96
CA LEU A 145 0.11 -2.97 -16.50
C LEU A 145 -0.43 -1.84 -15.64
N GLU A 146 -0.44 -0.64 -16.21
CA GLU A 146 -0.98 0.55 -15.58
C GLU A 146 -2.32 0.92 -16.23
N VAL A 147 -3.25 1.41 -15.42
CA VAL A 147 -4.62 1.74 -15.83
C VAL A 147 -4.86 3.23 -15.65
N PHE A 148 -5.41 3.87 -16.67
CA PHE A 148 -5.76 5.28 -16.68
C PHE A 148 -7.24 5.42 -17.07
N PRO A 149 -8.08 6.08 -16.25
CA PRO A 149 -7.77 6.61 -14.92
C PRO A 149 -7.38 5.51 -13.92
N ASN A 150 -6.45 5.82 -13.02
CA ASN A 150 -6.01 4.90 -11.97
C ASN A 150 -6.93 4.96 -10.74
N ARG A 151 -6.98 3.87 -9.96
CA ARG A 151 -7.64 3.88 -8.65
C ARG A 151 -6.90 4.86 -7.73
N LYS A 152 -7.57 5.92 -7.30
CA LYS A 152 -6.99 6.89 -6.36
C LYS A 152 -6.92 6.30 -4.95
N PRO A 153 -5.75 6.36 -4.28
CA PRO A 153 -5.70 6.16 -2.84
C PRO A 153 -6.38 7.34 -2.13
N PHE A 154 -7.10 7.08 -1.04
CA PHE A 154 -7.58 8.14 -0.15
C PHE A 154 -6.36 8.84 0.47
N ALA A 155 -6.17 10.12 0.18
CA ALA A 155 -5.12 10.90 0.82
C ALA A 155 -5.48 11.07 2.31
N ALA A 156 -4.51 10.82 3.20
CA ALA A 156 -4.71 10.83 4.65
C ALA A 156 -5.09 12.22 5.20
N ASP A 157 -4.89 13.27 4.42
CA ASP A 157 -5.14 14.68 4.75
C ASP A 157 -6.47 15.22 4.18
N GLY A 158 -7.26 14.40 3.48
CA GLY A 158 -8.50 14.82 2.83
C GLY A 158 -8.31 15.62 1.53
N SER A 159 -7.08 15.74 1.02
CA SER A 159 -6.83 16.34 -0.29
C SER A 159 -7.26 15.42 -1.44
N ILE A 160 -7.75 15.99 -2.54
CA ILE A 160 -8.10 15.22 -3.74
C ILE A 160 -6.79 14.88 -4.47
N SER A 161 -6.32 13.64 -4.34
CA SER A 161 -5.16 13.17 -5.11
C SER A 161 -5.46 13.27 -6.62
N LEU A 162 -4.48 13.69 -7.43
CA LEU A 162 -4.62 13.75 -8.89
C LEU A 162 -4.61 12.34 -9.50
N PHE A 163 -5.28 12.15 -10.64
CA PHE A 163 -5.09 10.92 -11.42
C PHE A 163 -3.67 10.90 -12.00
N ASN A 164 -3.11 9.71 -12.21
CA ASN A 164 -1.86 9.54 -12.94
C ASN A 164 -2.02 10.11 -14.35
N GLY A 165 -0.95 10.77 -14.83
CA GLY A 165 -0.92 11.30 -16.19
C GLY A 165 -0.28 10.30 -17.14
N HIS A 166 -0.70 10.35 -18.39
CA HIS A 166 -0.10 9.57 -19.48
C HIS A 166 0.38 10.52 -20.58
N ARG A 167 1.36 10.07 -21.35
CA ARG A 167 1.84 10.79 -22.54
C ARG A 167 0.72 10.90 -23.58
N LEU A 168 0.63 12.05 -24.26
CA LEU A 168 -0.26 12.22 -25.41
C LEU A 168 0.18 11.30 -26.57
N PRO A 169 -0.77 10.74 -27.34
CA PRO A 169 -0.45 9.87 -28.45
C PRO A 169 0.16 10.67 -29.62
N LEU A 170 0.82 9.96 -30.54
CA LEU A 170 1.40 10.52 -31.78
C LEU A 170 2.50 11.58 -31.58
N GLN A 171 3.10 11.62 -30.39
CA GLN A 171 4.38 12.31 -30.18
C GLN A 171 5.55 11.42 -30.61
N GLN A 172 6.78 11.94 -30.67
CA GLN A 172 7.96 11.19 -31.12
C GLN A 172 8.05 9.75 -30.58
N GLY A 173 8.14 8.75 -31.46
CA GLY A 173 8.17 7.33 -31.08
C GLY A 173 6.82 6.71 -30.77
N SER A 174 5.71 7.44 -30.95
CA SER A 174 4.35 6.96 -30.78
C SER A 174 3.65 6.84 -32.14
N TYR A 175 3.32 5.62 -32.53
CA TYR A 175 2.72 5.31 -33.82
C TYR A 175 1.48 4.45 -33.64
N LEU A 176 0.49 4.67 -34.47
CA LEU A 176 -0.71 3.85 -34.57
C LEU A 176 -0.34 2.44 -35.05
N LEU A 177 -0.90 1.42 -34.43
CA LEU A 177 -0.61 0.02 -34.72
C LEU A 177 -1.82 -0.69 -35.35
N ASN A 178 -1.56 -1.71 -36.15
CA ASN A 178 -2.59 -2.69 -36.56
C ASN A 178 -2.70 -3.84 -35.55
N ASP A 179 -3.55 -4.83 -35.86
CA ASP A 179 -3.79 -6.02 -35.03
C ASP A 179 -2.52 -6.87 -34.83
N ASP A 180 -1.59 -6.85 -35.79
CA ASP A 180 -0.27 -7.49 -35.69
C ASP A 180 0.77 -6.64 -34.93
N LEU A 181 0.32 -5.54 -34.32
CA LEU A 181 1.13 -4.57 -33.57
C LEU A 181 2.24 -3.94 -34.41
N GLN A 182 2.03 -3.85 -35.71
CA GLN A 182 2.91 -3.17 -36.66
C GLN A 182 2.47 -1.71 -36.84
N PRO A 183 3.41 -0.75 -36.83
CA PRO A 183 3.12 0.66 -37.09
C PRO A 183 2.50 0.88 -38.48
N ILE A 184 1.37 1.58 -38.52
CA ILE A 184 0.59 1.86 -39.73
C ILE A 184 0.37 3.35 -40.01
N ALA A 185 0.43 4.23 -38.99
CA ALA A 185 0.23 5.66 -39.19
C ALA A 185 0.82 6.50 -38.05
N SER A 186 1.10 7.77 -38.35
CA SER A 186 1.54 8.78 -37.37
C SER A 186 0.62 10.02 -37.33
N SER A 187 -0.42 10.08 -38.17
CA SER A 187 -1.24 11.28 -38.34
C SER A 187 -2.40 11.38 -37.35
N GLN A 188 -2.64 12.61 -36.86
CA GLN A 188 -3.78 12.93 -35.98
C GLN A 188 -5.12 12.54 -36.60
N ALA A 189 -5.30 12.80 -37.90
CA ALA A 189 -6.53 12.45 -38.61
C ALA A 189 -6.78 10.93 -38.66
N ALA A 190 -5.75 10.10 -38.82
CA ALA A 190 -5.91 8.64 -38.78
C ALA A 190 -6.30 8.15 -37.39
N PHE A 191 -5.68 8.70 -36.34
CA PHE A 191 -6.00 8.38 -34.95
C PHE A 191 -7.43 8.76 -34.59
N VAL A 192 -7.88 9.97 -34.97
CA VAL A 192 -9.26 10.43 -34.72
C VAL A 192 -10.28 9.54 -35.41
N ARG A 193 -10.04 9.11 -36.66
CA ARG A 193 -10.93 8.16 -37.35
C ARG A 193 -11.04 6.83 -36.60
N GLN A 194 -9.92 6.26 -36.16
CA GLN A 194 -9.95 5.03 -35.37
C GLN A 194 -10.60 5.23 -34.01
N TRP A 195 -10.41 6.39 -33.39
CA TRP A 195 -11.06 6.76 -32.14
C TRP A 195 -12.57 6.76 -32.25
N HIS A 196 -13.12 7.43 -33.27
CA HIS A 196 -14.57 7.43 -33.49
C HIS A 196 -15.10 6.03 -33.83
N SER A 197 -14.36 5.24 -34.61
CA SER A 197 -14.72 3.86 -34.90
C SER A 197 -14.83 3.02 -33.62
N ALA A 198 -13.78 3.01 -32.80
CA ALA A 198 -13.76 2.25 -31.55
C ALA A 198 -14.81 2.78 -30.55
N ALA A 199 -14.96 4.11 -30.42
CA ALA A 199 -15.94 4.73 -29.54
C ALA A 199 -17.39 4.43 -29.92
N SER A 200 -17.67 4.19 -31.21
CA SER A 200 -18.99 3.80 -31.69
C SER A 200 -19.34 2.35 -31.38
N ARG A 201 -18.32 1.50 -31.17
CA ARG A 201 -18.47 0.08 -30.84
C ARG A 201 -18.49 -0.18 -29.34
N ASN A 202 -17.83 0.69 -28.56
CA ASN A 202 -17.80 0.61 -27.12
C ASN A 202 -19.03 1.27 -26.49
N ASP A 203 -19.94 0.44 -25.97
CA ASP A 203 -21.15 0.87 -25.26
C ASP A 203 -21.09 0.44 -23.79
N ILE A 204 -20.74 1.37 -22.91
CA ILE A 204 -20.52 1.06 -21.50
C ILE A 204 -21.84 0.67 -20.83
N ASN A 205 -21.90 -0.57 -20.36
CA ASN A 205 -23.05 -1.06 -19.63
C ASN A 205 -23.10 -0.45 -18.22
N ALA A 206 -23.90 0.61 -18.06
CA ALA A 206 -24.03 1.33 -16.80
C ALA A 206 -24.47 0.45 -15.61
N LYS A 207 -25.21 -0.64 -15.86
CA LYS A 207 -25.61 -1.59 -14.80
C LYS A 207 -24.42 -2.44 -14.35
N VAL A 208 -23.61 -2.92 -15.30
CA VAL A 208 -22.37 -3.65 -15.01
C VAL A 208 -21.39 -2.73 -14.31
N LEU A 209 -21.15 -1.51 -14.84
CA LEU A 209 -20.28 -0.51 -14.21
C LEU A 209 -20.64 -0.30 -12.73
N LYS A 210 -21.91 0.02 -12.43
CA LYS A 210 -22.37 0.22 -11.04
C LYS A 210 -22.21 -1.03 -10.18
N ARG A 211 -22.49 -2.21 -10.73
CA ARG A 211 -22.35 -3.50 -10.02
C ARG A 211 -20.89 -3.80 -9.69
N THR A 212 -20.02 -3.70 -10.68
CA THR A 212 -18.58 -3.93 -10.55
C THR A 212 -17.96 -2.96 -9.56
N VAL A 213 -18.29 -1.65 -9.65
CA VAL A 213 -17.83 -0.66 -8.67
C VAL A 213 -18.30 -1.01 -7.26
N ARG A 214 -19.57 -1.41 -7.08
CA ARG A 214 -20.10 -1.80 -5.77
C ARG A 214 -19.39 -3.04 -5.21
N GLN A 215 -19.14 -4.05 -6.04
CA GLN A 215 -18.43 -5.27 -5.62
C GLN A 215 -16.96 -4.96 -5.30
N ALA A 216 -16.27 -4.24 -6.18
CA ALA A 216 -14.89 -3.85 -5.98
C ALA A 216 -14.71 -2.95 -4.75
N ARG A 217 -15.62 -2.02 -4.47
CA ARG A 217 -15.59 -1.24 -3.21
C ARG A 217 -15.69 -2.18 -2.01
N ARG A 218 -16.59 -3.16 -2.01
CA ARG A 218 -16.66 -4.17 -0.93
C ARG A 218 -15.35 -4.95 -0.76
N GLU A 219 -14.63 -5.21 -1.85
CA GLU A 219 -13.35 -5.91 -1.84
C GLU A 219 -12.16 -5.01 -1.44
N ILE A 220 -12.13 -3.73 -1.84
CA ILE A 220 -11.17 -2.72 -1.38
C ILE A 220 -11.33 -2.47 0.12
N TYR A 221 -12.59 -2.50 0.56
CA TYR A 221 -13.00 -2.50 1.95
C TYR A 221 -12.99 -3.90 2.58
N ARG A 222 -12.28 -4.89 2.00
CA ARG A 222 -11.88 -6.09 2.75
C ARG A 222 -11.00 -5.61 3.89
N ILE A 223 -11.67 -5.37 5.00
CA ILE A 223 -11.10 -5.28 6.31
C ILE A 223 -10.15 -6.48 6.41
N THR A 224 -8.88 -6.25 6.70
CA THR A 224 -7.86 -7.31 6.66
C THR A 224 -7.52 -7.79 8.07
N GLY A 225 -7.15 -9.07 8.16
CA GLY A 225 -6.61 -9.67 9.38
C GLY A 225 -7.56 -9.58 10.58
N LYS A 226 -7.08 -8.96 11.68
CA LYS A 226 -7.81 -8.88 12.96
C LYS A 226 -9.13 -8.11 12.87
N ALA A 227 -9.21 -7.13 11.97
CA ALA A 227 -10.40 -6.32 11.84
C ALA A 227 -11.51 -7.08 11.09
N ASP A 228 -11.16 -7.98 10.16
CA ASP A 228 -12.14 -8.81 9.43
C ASP A 228 -12.81 -9.78 10.39
N LYS A 229 -11.96 -10.45 11.18
CA LYS A 229 -12.40 -11.28 12.29
C LYS A 229 -13.32 -10.50 13.23
N PHE A 230 -12.94 -9.28 13.63
CA PHE A 230 -13.76 -8.47 14.52
C PHE A 230 -15.10 -8.07 13.90
N LEU A 231 -15.15 -7.74 12.60
CA LEU A 231 -16.41 -7.50 11.91
C LEU A 231 -17.26 -8.77 11.85
N ASN A 232 -16.66 -9.93 11.54
CA ASN A 232 -17.35 -11.21 11.50
C ASN A 232 -17.92 -11.59 12.88
N ASP A 233 -17.16 -11.38 13.96
CA ASP A 233 -17.63 -11.57 15.34
C ASP A 233 -18.85 -10.66 15.63
N LEU A 234 -18.77 -9.38 15.24
CA LEU A 234 -19.90 -8.44 15.38
C LEU A 234 -21.12 -8.87 14.56
N ASN A 235 -20.93 -9.33 13.32
CA ASN A 235 -22.01 -9.79 12.46
C ASN A 235 -22.67 -11.05 13.02
N ALA A 236 -21.89 -12.04 13.46
CA ALA A 236 -22.44 -13.27 14.05
C ALA A 236 -23.32 -12.98 15.28
N GLU A 237 -22.90 -12.06 16.15
CA GLU A 237 -23.69 -11.64 17.32
C GLU A 237 -24.94 -10.85 16.93
N ILE A 238 -24.90 -10.04 15.86
CA ILE A 238 -26.02 -9.19 15.44
C ILE A 238 -27.05 -9.97 14.59
N GLU A 239 -26.60 -10.79 13.64
CA GLU A 239 -27.44 -11.48 12.65
C GLU A 239 -28.36 -12.53 13.28
N SER A 240 -27.91 -13.15 14.38
CA SER A 240 -28.74 -14.04 15.20
C SER A 240 -29.97 -13.34 15.78
N GLY A 241 -29.98 -12.00 15.76
CA GLY A 241 -31.09 -11.17 16.19
C GLY A 241 -31.36 -11.29 17.69
N TRP A 242 -32.63 -11.20 18.05
CA TRP A 242 -33.09 -11.20 19.43
C TRP A 242 -33.62 -12.60 19.77
N THR A 243 -32.96 -13.28 20.69
CA THR A 243 -33.27 -14.68 21.05
C THR A 243 -33.76 -14.83 22.49
N GLY A 244 -33.61 -13.78 23.32
CA GLY A 244 -33.98 -13.82 24.73
C GLY A 244 -34.20 -12.44 25.34
N ARG A 245 -34.91 -12.41 26.47
CA ARG A 245 -35.14 -11.18 27.23
C ARG A 245 -33.83 -10.71 27.88
N GLY A 246 -33.66 -9.39 28.00
CA GLY A 246 -32.47 -8.78 28.62
C GLY A 246 -31.30 -8.49 27.67
N GLN A 247 -31.40 -8.87 26.39
CA GLN A 247 -30.31 -8.70 25.41
C GLN A 247 -30.16 -7.27 24.84
N THR A 248 -31.08 -6.34 25.16
CA THR A 248 -31.11 -5.00 24.56
C THR A 248 -29.79 -4.25 24.64
N ASN A 249 -29.18 -4.15 25.82
CA ASN A 249 -27.95 -3.37 25.94
C ASN A 249 -26.79 -4.00 25.17
N HIS A 250 -26.70 -5.33 25.20
CA HIS A 250 -25.65 -6.06 24.49
C HIS A 250 -25.76 -5.89 22.97
N ILE A 251 -26.95 -6.19 22.42
CA ILE A 251 -27.21 -6.10 20.97
C ILE A 251 -27.03 -4.65 20.48
N LEU A 252 -27.57 -3.66 21.18
CA LEU A 252 -27.40 -2.25 20.79
C LEU A 252 -25.93 -1.82 20.85
N GLY A 253 -25.16 -2.29 21.83
CA GLY A 253 -23.73 -2.04 21.91
C GLY A 253 -22.96 -2.62 20.71
N ARG A 254 -23.30 -3.85 20.28
CA ARG A 254 -22.68 -4.46 19.09
C ARG A 254 -23.06 -3.74 17.80
N ILE A 255 -24.33 -3.38 17.65
CA ILE A 255 -24.79 -2.58 16.49
C ILE A 255 -24.08 -1.24 16.45
N ALA A 256 -23.96 -0.54 17.59
CA ALA A 256 -23.25 0.73 17.67
C ALA A 256 -21.78 0.59 17.28
N MET A 257 -21.09 -0.46 17.77
CA MET A 257 -19.71 -0.77 17.37
C MET A 257 -19.56 -1.01 15.87
N ARG A 258 -20.40 -1.86 15.29
CA ARG A 258 -20.33 -2.13 13.84
C ARG A 258 -20.59 -0.87 13.02
N SER A 259 -21.60 -0.10 13.38
CA SER A 259 -22.06 1.07 12.62
C SER A 259 -21.06 2.22 12.72
N TYR A 260 -20.48 2.47 13.89
CA TYR A 260 -19.48 3.51 14.10
C TYR A 260 -18.12 3.17 13.49
N ILE A 261 -17.65 1.92 13.65
CA ILE A 261 -16.31 1.51 13.22
C ILE A 261 -16.29 1.18 11.71
N PHE A 262 -17.35 0.56 11.19
CA PHE A 262 -17.38 0.01 9.82
C PHE A 262 -18.54 0.55 8.97
N GLY A 263 -19.40 1.44 9.46
CA GLY A 263 -20.56 1.92 8.69
C GLY A 263 -20.19 2.53 7.34
N HIS A 264 -19.13 3.35 7.32
CA HIS A 264 -18.58 3.94 6.08
C HIS A 264 -17.85 2.95 5.18
N THR A 265 -17.45 1.81 5.74
CA THR A 265 -16.82 0.71 5.01
C THR A 265 -17.88 -0.19 4.36
N LEU A 266 -19.06 -0.30 4.97
CA LEU A 266 -20.09 -1.28 4.61
C LEU A 266 -21.23 -0.71 3.75
N TYR A 267 -21.70 0.51 4.04
CA TYR A 267 -22.90 1.06 3.38
C TYR A 267 -23.03 2.59 3.37
N ALA A 268 -22.19 3.35 4.07
CA ALA A 268 -22.20 4.82 4.05
C ALA A 268 -20.97 5.37 3.30
N ASP A 269 -21.08 6.55 2.69
CA ASP A 269 -19.94 7.19 2.02
C ASP A 269 -19.01 7.94 3.01
N THR A 270 -19.47 8.20 4.24
CA THR A 270 -18.71 8.86 5.31
C THR A 270 -18.93 8.18 6.66
N PRO A 271 -18.00 8.32 7.64
CA PRO A 271 -18.20 7.82 9.00
C PRO A 271 -19.51 8.29 9.62
N LEU A 272 -20.23 7.35 10.24
CA LEU A 272 -21.48 7.65 10.94
C LEU A 272 -21.16 8.24 12.32
N SER A 273 -21.68 9.42 12.60
CA SER A 273 -21.57 10.09 13.89
C SER A 273 -22.86 10.86 14.22
N GLY A 274 -23.02 11.24 15.48
CA GLY A 274 -24.15 11.98 16.00
C GLY A 274 -25.49 11.36 15.59
N GLN A 275 -26.38 12.17 15.02
CA GLN A 275 -27.72 11.73 14.64
C GLN A 275 -27.71 10.61 13.59
N ALA A 276 -26.79 10.63 12.63
CA ALA A 276 -26.71 9.61 11.59
C ALA A 276 -26.38 8.23 12.17
N LEU A 277 -25.53 8.18 13.20
CA LEU A 277 -25.24 6.94 13.92
C LEU A 277 -26.44 6.44 14.73
N ILE A 278 -27.15 7.36 15.41
CA ILE A 278 -28.35 7.03 16.20
C ILE A 278 -29.43 6.40 15.31
N ASP A 279 -29.72 7.05 14.18
CA ASP A 279 -30.74 6.60 13.25
C ASP A 279 -30.39 5.22 12.68
N ASP A 280 -29.11 4.99 12.38
CA ASP A 280 -28.64 3.71 11.87
C ASP A 280 -28.75 2.58 12.91
N ILE A 281 -28.39 2.84 14.17
CA ILE A 281 -28.55 1.87 15.27
C ILE A 281 -30.02 1.47 15.42
N VAL A 282 -30.93 2.46 15.41
CA VAL A 282 -32.38 2.22 15.53
C VAL A 282 -32.90 1.43 14.34
N ARG A 283 -32.49 1.80 13.12
CA ARG A 283 -32.86 1.13 11.87
C ARG A 283 -32.46 -0.34 11.89
N VAL A 284 -31.20 -0.64 12.24
CA VAL A 284 -30.70 -2.00 12.32
C VAL A 284 -31.43 -2.79 13.42
N ALA A 285 -31.54 -2.23 14.63
CA ALA A 285 -32.17 -2.92 15.77
C ALA A 285 -33.60 -3.36 15.47
N ARG A 286 -34.39 -2.52 14.78
CA ARG A 286 -35.77 -2.81 14.37
C ARG A 286 -35.88 -3.88 13.27
N ALA A 287 -34.87 -3.97 12.42
CA ALA A 287 -34.86 -4.89 11.29
C ALA A 287 -34.46 -6.33 11.68
N LEU A 288 -33.88 -6.52 12.88
CA LEU A 288 -33.43 -7.83 13.33
C LEU A 288 -34.58 -8.76 13.76
N PRO A 289 -34.46 -10.07 13.48
CA PRO A 289 -35.48 -11.05 13.85
C PRO A 289 -35.65 -11.14 15.37
N GLY A 290 -36.89 -11.28 15.85
CA GLY A 290 -37.21 -11.34 17.29
C GLY A 290 -37.31 -9.99 18.00
N PHE A 291 -37.11 -8.86 17.31
CA PHE A 291 -37.19 -7.52 17.93
C PHE A 291 -38.53 -7.28 18.64
N LYS A 292 -39.64 -7.68 18.00
CA LYS A 292 -40.98 -7.50 18.57
C LYS A 292 -41.22 -8.38 19.79
N ASP A 293 -40.57 -9.54 19.85
CA ASP A 293 -40.88 -10.60 20.82
C ASP A 293 -39.98 -10.53 22.07
N TYR A 294 -38.72 -10.13 21.89
CA TYR A 294 -37.69 -10.20 22.94
C TYR A 294 -37.10 -8.84 23.35
N CYS A 295 -37.30 -7.77 22.56
CA CYS A 295 -36.80 -6.45 22.94
C CYS A 295 -37.71 -5.81 24.01
N GLY A 296 -37.19 -5.69 25.24
CA GLY A 296 -37.90 -5.04 26.36
C GLY A 296 -38.01 -3.52 26.23
N HIS A 297 -37.13 -2.88 25.43
CA HIS A 297 -37.02 -1.43 25.33
C HIS A 297 -37.61 -0.87 24.03
N ARG A 298 -38.69 -1.47 23.49
CA ARG A 298 -39.30 -1.04 22.23
C ARG A 298 -39.73 0.43 22.24
N ARG A 299 -40.23 0.93 23.37
CA ARG A 299 -40.66 2.32 23.56
C ARG A 299 -39.48 3.28 23.75
N ASP A 300 -38.40 2.82 24.37
CA ASP A 300 -37.23 3.64 24.72
C ASP A 300 -36.02 3.41 23.81
N LEU A 301 -36.23 2.73 22.67
CA LEU A 301 -35.17 2.28 21.79
C LEU A 301 -34.28 3.43 21.31
N VAL A 302 -34.91 4.54 20.92
CA VAL A 302 -34.19 5.73 20.42
C VAL A 302 -33.31 6.33 21.52
N LYS A 303 -33.83 6.41 22.75
CA LYS A 303 -33.08 6.87 23.91
C LYS A 303 -31.87 5.96 24.17
N LYS A 304 -32.06 4.65 24.15
CA LYS A 304 -30.98 3.66 24.34
C LYS A 304 -29.95 3.71 23.20
N ALA A 305 -30.37 3.89 21.96
CA ALA A 305 -29.47 4.07 20.82
C ALA A 305 -28.64 5.35 20.95
N THR A 306 -29.25 6.43 21.44
CA THR A 306 -28.56 7.70 21.74
C THR A 306 -27.49 7.52 22.82
N GLU A 307 -27.83 6.85 23.92
CA GLU A 307 -26.87 6.53 25.00
C GLU A 307 -25.67 5.73 24.46
N TRP A 308 -25.89 4.75 23.58
CA TRP A 308 -24.82 3.95 22.97
C TRP A 308 -23.99 4.72 21.95
N ALA A 309 -24.62 5.55 21.10
CA ALA A 309 -23.92 6.41 20.15
C ALA A 309 -22.98 7.37 20.89
N HIS A 310 -23.47 8.09 21.90
CA HIS A 310 -22.63 8.96 22.71
C HIS A 310 -21.52 8.19 23.45
N SER A 311 -21.82 7.01 23.99
CA SER A 311 -20.83 6.19 24.70
C SER A 311 -19.69 5.73 23.79
N ILE A 312 -19.99 5.35 22.55
CA ILE A 312 -18.96 4.86 21.63
C ILE A 312 -18.10 6.00 21.06
N GLU A 313 -18.72 7.14 20.77
CA GLU A 313 -18.01 8.35 20.32
C GLU A 313 -17.10 8.93 21.41
N ALA A 314 -17.50 8.83 22.69
CA ALA A 314 -16.71 9.28 23.82
C ALA A 314 -15.48 8.39 24.10
N LYS A 315 -15.53 7.10 23.74
CA LYS A 315 -14.46 6.13 24.01
C LYS A 315 -13.32 6.26 23.01
N GLU A 316 -12.15 6.67 23.49
CA GLU A 316 -10.93 6.81 22.68
C GLU A 316 -10.40 5.51 22.04
N LYS A 317 -10.92 4.36 22.47
CA LYS A 317 -10.56 3.03 21.95
C LYS A 317 -11.17 2.76 20.57
N TYR A 318 -12.35 3.32 20.28
CA TYR A 318 -13.07 3.04 19.04
C TYR A 318 -12.96 4.23 18.09
N PHE A 319 -12.70 3.96 16.82
CA PHE A 319 -12.60 4.97 15.77
C PHE A 319 -13.00 4.34 14.42
N PRO A 320 -13.45 5.17 13.44
CA PRO A 320 -13.77 4.68 12.12
C PRO A 320 -12.57 3.98 11.46
N TYR A 321 -12.78 2.74 11.01
CA TYR A 321 -11.76 1.90 10.39
C TYR A 321 -11.15 2.57 9.15
N GLY A 322 -9.83 2.57 9.04
CA GLY A 322 -9.12 3.13 7.88
C GLY A 322 -8.95 4.65 7.86
N ILE A 323 -9.60 5.39 8.77
CA ILE A 323 -9.54 6.87 8.83
C ILE A 323 -8.64 7.37 9.98
N GLY A 324 -8.15 6.46 10.84
CA GLY A 324 -7.34 6.82 12.01
C GLY A 324 -8.16 7.52 13.10
N LYS A 325 -7.53 7.83 14.25
CA LYS A 325 -8.17 8.66 15.27
C LYS A 325 -8.30 10.06 14.68
N ALA A 326 -9.53 10.55 14.46
CA ALA A 326 -9.76 11.94 14.13
C ALA A 326 -9.01 12.79 15.17
N ALA A 327 -8.03 13.57 14.71
CA ALA A 327 -7.36 14.54 15.55
C ALA A 327 -8.45 15.48 16.07
N LYS A 328 -8.85 15.34 17.34
CA LYS A 328 -9.75 16.31 17.95
C LYS A 328 -9.08 17.66 17.80
N ALA A 329 -9.79 18.63 17.23
CA ALA A 329 -9.39 20.03 17.31
C ALA A 329 -9.02 20.34 18.77
N PRO A 330 -7.88 21.02 19.01
CA PRO A 330 -7.34 21.16 20.35
C PRO A 330 -8.36 21.87 21.24
N ILE A 331 -9.00 21.10 22.12
CA ILE A 331 -9.57 21.65 23.33
C ILE A 331 -8.33 22.04 24.14
N GLU A 332 -8.11 23.33 24.36
CA GLU A 332 -7.08 23.83 25.27
C GLU A 332 -7.22 23.12 26.62
N ARG A 333 -6.40 22.09 26.83
CA ARG A 333 -6.21 21.48 28.15
C ARG A 333 -5.16 22.31 28.85
N THR A 334 -5.59 23.31 29.60
CA THR A 334 -4.73 24.04 30.54
C THR A 334 -4.39 23.10 31.71
N GLY A 335 -3.37 22.28 31.54
CA GLY A 335 -2.81 21.45 32.60
C GLY A 335 -1.76 20.48 32.08
N PRO A 336 -0.68 20.22 32.86
CA PRO A 336 0.30 19.21 32.49
C PRO A 336 -0.37 17.84 32.40
N THR A 337 -0.06 17.10 31.34
CA THR A 337 -0.55 15.74 31.15
C THR A 337 -0.10 14.82 32.29
N TRP A 338 -0.84 13.75 32.58
CA TRP A 338 -0.48 12.78 33.62
C TRP A 338 0.96 12.24 33.44
N ASN A 339 1.40 12.02 32.20
CA ASN A 339 2.78 11.65 31.88
C ASN A 339 3.79 12.75 32.26
N GLN A 340 3.47 14.02 32.04
CA GLN A 340 4.31 15.15 32.46
C GLN A 340 4.38 15.28 33.99
N GLN A 341 3.28 15.00 34.70
CA GLN A 341 3.26 14.97 36.17
C GLN A 341 4.13 13.82 36.71
N GLN A 342 3.98 12.60 36.17
CA GLN A 342 4.80 11.46 36.56
C GLN A 342 6.29 11.67 36.24
N GLN A 343 6.60 12.33 35.12
CA GLN A 343 7.97 12.68 34.77
C GLN A 343 8.57 13.74 35.71
N ALA A 344 7.78 14.73 36.13
CA ALA A 344 8.21 15.74 37.10
C ALA A 344 8.48 15.13 38.48
N GLU A 345 7.58 14.27 38.96
CA GLU A 345 7.69 13.55 40.23
C GLU A 345 8.92 12.63 40.26
N ALA A 346 9.17 11.89 39.16
CA ALA A 346 10.36 11.04 39.04
C ALA A 346 11.66 11.85 39.08
N ARG A 347 11.70 13.03 38.44
CA ARG A 347 12.87 13.91 38.47
C ARG A 347 13.11 14.52 39.84
N GLU A 348 12.05 14.93 40.53
CA GLU A 348 12.14 15.47 41.90
C GLU A 348 12.65 14.41 42.87
N ASN A 349 12.15 13.17 42.78
CA ASN A 349 12.62 12.06 43.62
C ASN A 349 14.12 11.75 43.39
N ILE A 350 14.57 11.73 42.12
CA ILE A 350 16.00 11.58 41.81
C ILE A 350 16.82 12.72 42.43
N GLN A 351 16.38 13.98 42.30
CA GLN A 351 17.09 15.13 42.84
C GLN A 351 17.20 15.08 44.37
N GLN A 352 16.11 14.75 45.05
CA GLN A 352 16.09 14.65 46.52
C GLN A 352 17.04 13.57 47.02
N LEU A 353 17.08 12.40 46.37
CA LEU A 353 17.99 11.31 46.73
C LEU A 353 19.46 11.67 46.45
N VAL A 354 19.76 12.30 45.31
CA VAL A 354 21.12 12.79 45.01
C VAL A 354 21.58 13.80 46.07
N VAL A 355 20.73 14.78 46.41
CA VAL A 355 21.03 15.77 47.45
C VAL A 355 21.24 15.11 48.82
N ALA A 356 20.38 14.15 49.19
CA ALA A 356 20.51 13.42 50.44
C ALA A 356 21.83 12.64 50.53
N PHE A 357 22.23 11.95 49.46
CA PHE A 357 23.49 11.20 49.42
C PHE A 357 24.73 12.09 49.36
N CYS A 358 24.65 13.25 48.70
CA CYS A 358 25.71 14.26 48.75
C CYS A 358 25.88 14.84 50.16
N HIS A 359 24.78 15.10 50.89
CA HIS A 359 24.87 15.59 52.27
C HIS A 359 25.39 14.57 53.28
N GLN A 360 25.29 13.27 52.96
CA GLN A 360 25.78 12.19 53.81
C GLN A 360 27.22 11.77 53.48
N ASP A 361 27.90 12.46 52.55
CA ASP A 361 29.24 12.13 52.03
C ASP A 361 29.38 10.69 51.47
N VAL A 362 28.27 10.07 51.05
CA VAL A 362 28.23 8.69 50.49
C VAL A 362 28.18 8.71 48.95
N TRP A 363 28.30 9.88 48.32
CA TRP A 363 28.13 10.01 46.88
C TRP A 363 29.40 9.56 46.10
N PRO A 364 29.35 8.46 45.31
CA PRO A 364 30.54 7.92 44.65
C PRO A 364 30.98 8.74 43.43
N ASP A 365 32.24 8.64 43.00
CA ASP A 365 32.72 9.31 41.77
C ASP A 365 32.41 8.52 40.49
N GLY A 366 32.30 7.19 40.59
CA GLY A 366 32.07 6.30 39.45
C GLY A 366 30.61 6.27 38.98
N ILE A 367 30.40 6.02 37.68
CA ILE A 367 29.06 5.88 37.07
C ILE A 367 28.29 4.69 37.63
N THR A 368 28.92 3.50 37.65
CA THR A 368 28.29 2.26 38.11
C THR A 368 27.91 2.31 39.59
N PRO A 369 28.78 2.76 40.51
CA PRO A 369 28.41 2.88 41.92
C PRO A 369 27.26 3.88 42.19
N ARG A 370 27.15 4.99 41.44
CA ARG A 370 26.00 5.91 41.55
C ARG A 370 24.70 5.26 41.09
N TYR A 371 24.75 4.52 39.99
CA TYR A 371 23.60 3.80 39.46
C TYR A 371 23.10 2.75 40.45
N ASP A 372 24.00 1.96 41.03
CA ASP A 372 23.65 0.93 42.02
C ASP A 372 23.10 1.56 43.30
N LEU A 373 23.65 2.68 43.76
CA LEU A 373 23.18 3.41 44.94
C LEU A 373 21.74 3.94 44.76
N LEU A 374 21.44 4.52 43.59
CA LEU A 374 20.10 5.02 43.28
C LEU A 374 19.08 3.91 43.02
N CYS A 375 19.51 2.78 42.46
CA CYS A 375 18.67 1.58 42.33
C CYS A 375 18.36 0.98 43.71
N ALA A 376 19.34 0.92 44.61
CA ALA A 376 19.15 0.46 45.99
C ALA A 376 18.19 1.37 46.79
N ALA A 377 18.12 2.66 46.43
CA ALA A 377 17.18 3.63 46.99
C ALA A 377 15.75 3.54 46.40
N GLY A 378 15.49 2.61 45.48
CA GLY A 378 14.16 2.32 44.94
C GLY A 378 13.82 2.98 43.60
N ILE A 379 14.77 3.59 42.91
CA ILE A 379 14.56 4.14 41.56
C ILE A 379 14.81 3.06 40.50
N SER A 380 13.89 2.90 39.53
CA SER A 380 14.10 1.94 38.44
C SER A 380 15.26 2.35 37.53
N GLY A 381 16.04 1.37 37.07
CA GLY A 381 17.14 1.61 36.13
C GLY A 381 16.70 2.37 34.87
N SER A 382 15.52 2.03 34.33
CA SER A 382 14.96 2.71 33.16
C SER A 382 14.70 4.21 33.41
N THR A 383 14.23 4.58 34.60
CA THR A 383 14.00 5.96 35.02
C THR A 383 15.31 6.73 35.13
N LEU A 384 16.37 6.09 35.65
CA LEU A 384 17.71 6.68 35.74
C LEU A 384 18.33 6.94 34.36
N TYR A 385 18.21 5.99 33.43
CA TYR A 385 18.71 6.15 32.06
C TYR A 385 18.00 7.27 31.29
N ASN A 386 16.73 7.54 31.60
CA ASN A 386 15.97 8.64 31.00
C ASN A 386 16.31 10.03 31.59
N HIS A 387 16.94 10.07 32.77
CA HIS A 387 17.25 11.29 33.51
C HIS A 387 18.73 11.37 33.94
N LYS A 388 19.64 11.02 33.01
CA LYS A 388 21.11 11.04 33.24
C LYS A 388 21.62 12.41 33.65
N ASP A 389 20.93 13.47 33.25
CA ASP A 389 21.26 14.86 33.56
C ASP A 389 21.26 15.18 35.06
N LEU A 390 20.65 14.33 35.89
CA LEU A 390 20.48 14.57 37.33
C LEU A 390 21.47 13.84 38.22
N TRP A 391 22.15 12.80 37.74
CA TRP A 391 23.01 11.93 38.58
C TRP A 391 24.32 11.50 37.92
N HIS A 392 24.38 11.48 36.58
CA HIS A 392 25.52 10.94 35.87
C HIS A 392 26.69 11.95 35.85
N PRO A 393 27.91 11.55 36.22
CA PRO A 393 29.04 12.47 36.43
C PRO A 393 29.38 13.30 35.19
N VAL A 394 29.38 12.70 34.00
CA VAL A 394 29.66 13.41 32.73
C VAL A 394 28.68 14.56 32.47
N PHE A 395 27.38 14.33 32.69
CA PHE A 395 26.33 15.32 32.39
C PHE A 395 26.20 16.40 33.48
N ILE A 396 26.57 16.07 34.74
CA ILE A 396 26.68 17.06 35.81
C ILE A 396 27.82 18.03 35.54
N THR A 397 28.99 17.52 35.12
CA THR A 397 30.16 18.35 34.77
C THR A 397 29.87 19.26 33.57
N GLU A 398 29.20 18.75 32.53
CA GLU A 398 28.78 19.57 31.38
C GLU A 398 27.80 20.69 31.77
N ARG A 399 26.89 20.43 32.73
CA ARG A 399 25.95 21.44 33.23
C ARG A 399 26.66 22.50 34.08
N GLN A 400 27.61 22.11 34.92
CA GLN A 400 28.43 23.04 35.71
C GLN A 400 29.28 23.94 34.81
N GLN A 401 29.85 23.41 33.72
CA GLN A 401 30.57 24.19 32.71
C GLN A 401 29.65 25.19 32.00
N ARG A 402 28.46 24.79 31.56
CA ARG A 402 27.49 25.70 30.92
C ARG A 402 26.93 26.78 31.85
N THR A 403 26.91 26.55 33.16
CA THR A 403 26.45 27.54 34.16
C THR A 403 27.58 28.53 34.53
N ALA A 404 28.84 28.13 34.40
CA ALA A 404 30.00 29.01 34.55
C ALA A 404 30.20 29.94 33.35
N GLU A 405 29.78 29.53 32.14
CA GLU A 405 29.84 30.35 30.92
C GLU A 405 28.73 31.41 30.82
N ASN A 406 27.66 31.33 31.62
CA ASN A 406 26.57 32.31 31.67
C ASN A 406 26.03 32.51 33.09
N PRO A 407 26.57 33.46 33.88
CA PRO A 407 26.03 33.77 35.20
C PRO A 407 24.64 34.44 35.06
N PRO A 408 23.63 34.03 35.85
CA PRO A 408 22.32 34.64 35.82
C PRO A 408 22.35 36.06 36.40
N VAL A 409 21.77 37.01 35.68
CA VAL A 409 21.57 38.41 36.10
C VAL A 409 20.66 38.44 37.35
N PRO A 410 21.03 39.16 38.43
CA PRO A 410 20.22 39.23 39.63
C PRO A 410 18.92 40.04 39.38
N PRO A 411 17.76 39.57 39.87
CA PRO A 411 16.48 40.25 39.68
C PRO A 411 16.40 41.53 40.53
N VAL A 412 15.93 42.59 39.86
CA VAL A 412 15.68 43.93 40.43
C VAL A 412 14.60 43.87 41.51
N LEU A 413 14.95 44.37 42.70
CA LEU A 413 14.09 44.58 43.85
C LEU A 413 13.14 45.78 43.59
N HIS A 414 11.86 45.51 43.34
CA HIS A 414 10.79 46.49 43.59
C HIS A 414 10.02 46.12 44.86
N LYS A 415 10.09 47.01 45.84
CA LYS A 415 9.46 46.93 47.16
C LYS A 415 8.00 47.40 47.13
N ARG A 416 7.26 46.86 48.10
CA ARG A 416 6.01 47.32 48.74
C ARG A 416 4.72 47.09 47.93
N GLU A 417 3.60 46.67 48.52
CA GLU A 417 3.13 46.97 49.89
C GLU A 417 2.14 45.91 50.41
N ALA A 418 2.10 45.77 51.74
CA ALA A 418 1.21 44.87 52.48
C ALA A 418 -0.16 45.50 52.73
N LYS A 419 -1.22 44.68 52.82
CA LYS A 419 -1.98 44.42 54.06
C LYS A 419 -3.36 43.76 53.83
N ALA A 420 -3.70 42.99 54.87
CA ALA A 420 -5.02 42.65 55.39
C ALA A 420 -5.83 41.55 54.68
N SER A 421 -6.66 40.76 55.36
CA SER A 421 -6.70 40.17 56.71
C SER A 421 -7.97 39.32 56.73
N ALA A 422 -7.90 38.17 57.41
CA ALA A 422 -8.95 37.49 58.17
C ALA A 422 -10.24 36.97 57.50
N ARG A 423 -10.45 35.65 57.62
CA ARG A 423 -11.54 34.91 58.32
C ARG A 423 -11.60 33.49 57.71
N GLY A 424 -11.27 32.41 58.42
CA GLY A 424 -12.01 31.80 59.53
C GLY A 424 -12.50 30.41 59.03
N ALA A 425 -11.79 29.32 59.27
CA ALA A 425 -11.94 28.39 60.40
C ALA A 425 -13.29 27.63 60.43
N THR A 426 -13.24 26.29 60.28
CA THR A 426 -13.74 25.21 61.17
C THR A 426 -13.98 23.95 60.33
N LEU A 427 -13.18 22.87 60.44
CA LEU A 427 -13.13 21.81 61.47
C LEU A 427 -14.34 20.85 61.50
N ALA A 428 -13.95 19.57 61.46
CA ALA A 428 -14.61 18.40 62.06
C ALA A 428 -15.77 17.75 61.28
N SER A 429 -15.97 16.43 61.29
CA SER A 429 -15.17 15.26 61.68
C SER A 429 -16.08 14.03 61.49
N SER A 430 -15.53 12.92 61.01
CA SER A 430 -15.81 11.55 61.49
C SER A 430 -17.22 10.94 61.22
N HIS A 431 -17.44 9.63 61.10
CA HIS A 431 -16.75 8.43 61.60
C HIS A 431 -16.94 7.26 60.58
N THR A 432 -15.98 6.39 60.28
CA THR A 432 -15.37 5.26 61.03
C THR A 432 -16.17 3.94 60.98
N SER A 433 -15.54 2.88 60.43
CA SER A 433 -15.35 1.51 60.98
C SER A 433 -15.25 0.44 59.88
N LEU A 434 -14.52 -0.68 59.97
CA LEU A 434 -13.32 -1.14 60.67
C LEU A 434 -13.23 -2.66 60.36
N LEU A 435 -12.13 -3.12 59.76
CA LEU A 435 -11.56 -4.49 59.77
C LEU A 435 -12.33 -5.63 59.03
N GLY A 436 -11.67 -6.59 58.39
CA GLY A 436 -10.40 -7.18 58.82
C GLY A 436 -9.40 -7.68 57.78
N ILE A 437 -8.20 -7.83 58.33
CA ILE A 437 -6.97 -8.47 57.87
C ILE A 437 -7.17 -9.99 57.89
N VAL A 438 -6.84 -10.73 56.82
CA VAL A 438 -6.10 -12.01 56.81
C VAL A 438 -5.71 -12.35 55.36
N GLY A 439 -4.43 -12.68 55.14
CA GLY A 439 -4.07 -13.73 54.16
C GLY A 439 -3.31 -13.31 52.90
N CYS A 440 -2.04 -12.95 53.04
CA CYS A 440 -1.04 -13.04 51.97
C CYS A 440 -0.88 -14.50 51.50
N ASN A 441 -0.54 -14.70 50.22
CA ASN A 441 0.54 -15.62 49.82
C ASN A 441 1.17 -15.17 48.49
N ARG A 442 2.50 -15.06 48.53
CA ARG A 442 3.43 -14.72 47.45
C ARG A 442 3.60 -15.88 46.46
N PRO A 443 4.00 -15.63 45.21
CA PRO A 443 4.71 -16.62 44.40
C PRO A 443 6.20 -16.61 44.75
N ASP A 444 6.72 -17.77 45.18
CA ASP A 444 8.14 -18.02 45.38
C ASP A 444 8.78 -18.52 44.08
N ASP A 445 9.88 -17.85 43.69
CA ASP A 445 10.92 -18.32 42.79
C ASP A 445 12.02 -19.03 43.60
N LYS A 446 12.37 -20.27 43.23
CA LYS A 446 13.72 -20.89 43.25
C LYS A 446 13.66 -22.09 42.29
N GLY A 447 14.55 -22.37 41.35
CA GLY A 447 15.93 -21.94 41.12
C GLY A 447 16.81 -23.19 40.96
N PHE A 448 17.38 -23.38 39.75
CA PHE A 448 18.56 -24.21 39.36
C PHE A 448 18.47 -25.74 39.58
N SER A 449 19.04 -26.64 38.75
CA SER A 449 20.26 -26.61 37.92
C SER A 449 20.26 -27.75 36.87
N ASP A 450 20.90 -27.49 35.73
CA ASP A 450 21.66 -28.36 34.80
C ASP A 450 21.44 -29.88 34.73
N LEU A 451 21.23 -30.41 33.52
CA LEU A 451 22.29 -31.10 32.75
C LEU A 451 21.85 -31.40 31.31
N ALA A 452 22.83 -31.37 30.41
CA ALA A 452 22.76 -31.60 28.97
C ALA A 452 22.20 -32.99 28.55
N GLY A 453 21.63 -33.06 27.34
CA GLY A 453 21.48 -34.32 26.62
C GLY A 453 20.39 -34.36 25.55
N GLN A 454 20.80 -34.08 24.30
CA GLN A 454 20.38 -34.76 23.05
C GLN A 454 18.88 -34.84 22.67
N ILE A 455 18.56 -34.09 21.61
CA ILE A 455 18.02 -34.53 20.31
C ILE A 455 17.21 -35.85 20.34
N ASN A 456 15.90 -35.75 20.07
CA ASN A 456 15.28 -36.55 19.01
C ASN A 456 13.94 -35.95 18.55
N SER A 457 13.93 -35.63 17.26
CA SER A 457 12.79 -35.38 16.39
C SER A 457 11.99 -36.67 16.17
N VAL A 458 10.67 -36.62 16.35
CA VAL A 458 9.73 -37.54 15.69
C VAL A 458 8.55 -36.72 15.19
N GLU A 459 8.55 -36.45 13.89
CA GLU A 459 7.36 -36.20 13.10
C GLU A 459 6.59 -37.52 12.94
N THR A 460 5.25 -37.47 13.01
CA THR A 460 4.35 -37.92 11.93
C THR A 460 2.90 -37.70 12.35
N GLU A 461 2.10 -37.05 11.50
CA GLU A 461 0.99 -37.66 10.74
C GLU A 461 -0.01 -36.60 10.26
N ALA A 462 -0.13 -36.46 8.93
CA ALA A 462 -1.31 -35.92 8.26
C ALA A 462 -1.64 -36.85 7.08
N GLY A 463 -2.87 -37.36 7.07
CA GLY A 463 -3.31 -38.41 6.15
C GLY A 463 -4.01 -37.96 4.89
N ARG A 464 -4.04 -38.92 3.94
CA ARG A 464 -5.16 -39.34 3.07
C ARG A 464 -5.49 -38.53 1.80
N ASN A 465 -5.27 -39.11 0.60
CA ASN A 465 -6.23 -39.99 -0.11
C ASN A 465 -5.78 -40.32 -1.56
N ASN A 466 -5.94 -41.58 -1.97
CA ASN A 466 -6.00 -42.08 -3.36
C ASN A 466 -7.39 -42.72 -3.60
N PRO A 467 -7.80 -42.93 -4.86
CA PRO A 467 -8.57 -44.14 -5.22
C PRO A 467 -8.06 -44.78 -6.55
N PRO A 468 -8.60 -45.92 -7.05
CA PRO A 468 -8.21 -47.25 -6.57
C PRO A 468 -7.92 -48.32 -7.67
N ALA A 469 -7.17 -49.34 -7.25
CA ALA A 469 -7.25 -50.80 -7.49
C ALA A 469 -7.69 -51.45 -8.83
N GLY A 470 -6.86 -52.43 -9.24
CA GLY A 470 -7.21 -53.67 -9.95
C GLY A 470 -5.93 -54.51 -10.09
N ALA A 471 -5.60 -55.41 -9.15
CA ALA A 471 -6.09 -56.77 -8.89
C ALA A 471 -5.18 -57.85 -9.51
N SER A 472 -4.60 -58.68 -8.61
CA SER A 472 -4.19 -60.10 -8.76
C SER A 472 -3.13 -60.44 -9.84
N GLU A 473 -2.20 -61.38 -9.68
CA GLU A 473 -1.95 -62.47 -8.71
C GLU A 473 -0.60 -63.15 -9.09
N LEU A 474 -0.21 -64.16 -8.31
CA LEU A 474 0.82 -65.21 -8.52
C LEU A 474 2.20 -64.87 -7.90
N SER A 475 2.50 -65.29 -6.66
CA SER A 475 2.72 -66.64 -6.09
C SER A 475 4.14 -67.19 -6.33
N GLU A 476 4.90 -67.09 -5.24
CA GLU A 476 5.90 -68.03 -4.70
C GLU A 476 6.56 -69.04 -5.65
N GLY A 477 7.86 -68.80 -5.88
CA GLY A 477 8.81 -69.83 -6.28
C GLY A 477 10.22 -69.29 -6.11
N GLU A 478 11.09 -70.09 -5.49
CA GLU A 478 12.54 -69.91 -5.40
C GLU A 478 13.07 -69.13 -4.18
N GLN A 479 12.87 -69.75 -3.03
CA GLN A 479 13.86 -69.72 -1.97
C GLN A 479 15.20 -70.29 -2.44
N ARG A 480 16.23 -69.48 -2.20
CA ARG A 480 17.66 -69.82 -2.01
C ARG A 480 18.49 -70.09 -3.25
N LEU A 481 19.21 -69.06 -3.68
CA LEU A 481 20.64 -69.18 -3.98
C LEU A 481 21.35 -67.84 -3.67
N LEU A 482 22.38 -67.92 -2.82
CA LEU A 482 23.54 -67.05 -2.73
C LEU A 482 23.40 -65.74 -1.91
N GLU A 483 23.70 -65.88 -0.62
CA GLU A 483 24.42 -64.86 0.14
C GLU A 483 25.69 -64.46 -0.62
N ALA A 484 25.76 -63.19 -1.06
CA ALA A 484 26.99 -62.56 -1.51
C ALA A 484 27.07 -61.19 -0.86
N GLU A 485 28.06 -61.03 0.01
CA GLU A 485 28.46 -59.82 0.71
C GLU A 485 28.67 -58.65 -0.27
N GLY A 486 27.80 -57.65 -0.22
CA GLY A 486 28.07 -56.34 -0.80
C GLY A 486 28.80 -55.47 0.22
N THR A 487 30.14 -55.53 0.23
CA THR A 487 30.95 -54.52 0.93
C THR A 487 30.64 -53.15 0.32
N ALA A 488 30.31 -52.18 1.17
CA ALA A 488 30.07 -50.80 0.74
C ALA A 488 31.28 -50.30 -0.09
N PRO A 489 31.06 -49.60 -1.22
CA PRO A 489 32.14 -49.20 -2.11
C PRO A 489 33.16 -48.34 -1.34
N PRO A 490 34.47 -48.53 -1.57
CA PRO A 490 35.51 -47.81 -0.84
C PRO A 490 35.31 -46.30 -1.00
N GLU A 491 35.43 -45.56 0.10
CA GLU A 491 35.12 -44.13 0.22
C GLU A 491 35.79 -43.29 -0.89
N GLN A 492 36.99 -43.70 -1.33
CA GLN A 492 37.73 -43.11 -2.45
C GLN A 492 36.98 -43.19 -3.80
N LEU A 493 36.28 -44.30 -4.06
CA LEU A 493 35.50 -44.51 -5.28
C LEU A 493 34.26 -43.61 -5.28
N VAL A 494 33.62 -43.47 -4.13
CA VAL A 494 32.46 -42.56 -3.95
C VAL A 494 32.89 -41.10 -4.16
N LEU A 495 34.04 -40.71 -3.62
CA LEU A 495 34.59 -39.36 -3.79
C LEU A 495 34.94 -39.06 -5.25
N ASN A 496 35.56 -40.02 -5.95
CA ASN A 496 35.90 -39.89 -7.37
C ASN A 496 34.64 -39.78 -8.25
N ILE A 497 33.59 -40.53 -7.95
CA ILE A 497 32.31 -40.45 -8.65
C ILE A 497 31.65 -39.08 -8.40
N GLN A 498 31.66 -38.59 -7.16
CA GLN A 498 31.12 -37.26 -6.83
C GLN A 498 31.87 -36.15 -7.55
N TRP A 499 33.20 -36.21 -7.59
CA TRP A 499 34.01 -35.21 -8.31
C TRP A 499 33.75 -35.26 -9.82
N ALA A 500 33.69 -36.46 -10.42
CA ALA A 500 33.34 -36.63 -11.83
C ALA A 500 31.95 -36.06 -12.15
N LEU A 501 30.96 -36.27 -11.28
CA LEU A 501 29.62 -35.69 -11.43
C LEU A 501 29.62 -34.16 -11.33
N GLN A 502 30.45 -33.58 -10.45
CA GLN A 502 30.60 -32.12 -10.34
C GLN A 502 31.24 -31.52 -11.60
N VAL A 503 32.27 -32.15 -12.15
CA VAL A 503 32.92 -31.70 -13.40
C VAL A 503 31.95 -31.78 -14.59
N VAL A 504 31.19 -32.86 -14.71
CA VAL A 504 30.16 -33.01 -15.76
C VAL A 504 29.08 -31.93 -15.61
N LYS A 505 28.63 -31.65 -14.37
CA LYS A 505 27.64 -30.61 -14.09
C LYS A 505 28.16 -29.21 -14.43
N ALA A 506 29.43 -28.91 -14.10
CA ALA A 506 30.06 -27.63 -14.42
C ALA A 506 30.20 -27.44 -15.95
N ASN A 507 30.60 -28.47 -16.69
CA ASN A 507 30.69 -28.42 -18.14
C ASN A 507 29.30 -28.25 -18.80
N GLN A 508 28.28 -28.94 -18.30
CA GLN A 508 26.90 -28.75 -18.76
C GLN A 508 26.39 -27.33 -18.50
N GLN A 509 26.76 -26.73 -17.36
CA GLN A 509 26.40 -25.34 -17.04
C GLN A 509 27.10 -24.34 -17.97
N ALA A 510 28.41 -24.49 -18.18
CA ALA A 510 29.18 -23.65 -19.10
C ALA A 510 28.63 -23.72 -20.53
N GLN A 511 28.28 -24.92 -21.00
CA GLN A 511 27.71 -25.12 -22.34
C GLN A 511 26.28 -24.55 -22.44
N ALA A 512 25.49 -24.61 -21.36
CA ALA A 512 24.18 -23.98 -21.30
C ALA A 512 24.26 -22.44 -21.27
N GLU A 513 25.30 -21.87 -20.68
CA GLU A 513 25.57 -20.43 -20.71
C GLU A 513 26.03 -19.97 -22.10
N GLU A 514 26.94 -20.71 -22.74
CA GLU A 514 27.38 -20.41 -24.10
C GLU A 514 26.20 -20.48 -25.10
N ASN A 515 25.36 -21.51 -24.98
CA ASN A 515 24.15 -21.63 -25.81
C ASN A 515 23.17 -20.48 -25.56
N ARG A 516 23.01 -20.04 -24.31
CA ARG A 516 22.18 -18.86 -23.97
C ARG A 516 22.75 -17.58 -24.57
N GLN A 517 24.07 -17.36 -24.50
CA GLN A 517 24.72 -16.21 -25.11
C GLN A 517 24.57 -16.22 -26.64
N ARG A 518 24.77 -17.37 -27.29
CA ARG A 518 24.57 -17.52 -28.74
C ARG A 518 23.13 -17.27 -29.15
N GLN A 519 22.16 -17.77 -28.38
CA GLN A 519 20.73 -17.49 -28.62
C GLN A 519 20.41 -16.00 -28.43
N GLN A 520 20.94 -15.36 -27.40
CA GLN A 520 20.77 -13.91 -27.18
C GLN A 520 21.38 -13.09 -28.31
N GLN A 521 22.59 -13.42 -28.77
CA GLN A 521 23.23 -12.75 -29.91
C GLN A 521 22.45 -12.97 -31.21
N ALA A 522 21.96 -14.19 -31.47
CA ALA A 522 21.13 -14.49 -32.62
C ALA A 522 19.78 -13.75 -32.57
N GLN A 523 19.17 -13.64 -31.39
CA GLN A 523 17.93 -12.90 -31.18
C GLN A 523 18.14 -11.39 -31.35
N GLN A 524 19.27 -10.85 -30.85
CA GLN A 524 19.66 -9.45 -31.07
C GLN A 524 19.84 -9.16 -32.56
N ARG A 525 20.60 -10.00 -33.28
CA ARG A 525 20.78 -9.85 -34.74
C ARG A 525 19.45 -9.90 -35.48
N ARG A 526 18.61 -10.90 -35.21
CA ARG A 526 17.26 -10.99 -35.80
C ARG A 526 16.40 -9.76 -35.51
N SER A 527 16.50 -9.21 -34.29
CA SER A 527 15.75 -8.00 -33.93
C SER A 527 16.29 -6.75 -34.63
N GLN A 528 17.61 -6.65 -34.83
CA GLN A 528 18.25 -5.57 -35.57
C GLN A 528 17.90 -5.65 -37.07
N ASP A 529 17.94 -6.85 -37.65
CA ASP A 529 17.59 -7.10 -39.05
C ASP A 529 16.11 -6.79 -39.30
N ALA A 530 15.21 -7.24 -38.41
CA ALA A 530 13.78 -6.94 -38.48
C ALA A 530 13.51 -5.44 -38.35
N HIS A 531 14.22 -4.76 -37.44
CA HIS A 531 14.10 -3.31 -37.27
C HIS A 531 14.60 -2.55 -38.52
N ARG A 532 15.73 -2.96 -39.10
CA ARG A 532 16.27 -2.37 -40.35
C ARG A 532 15.30 -2.59 -41.52
N ALA A 533 14.71 -3.78 -41.64
CA ALA A 533 13.70 -4.07 -42.66
C ALA A 533 12.44 -3.20 -42.49
N GLN A 534 12.01 -2.96 -41.25
CA GLN A 534 10.89 -2.08 -40.93
C GLN A 534 11.17 -0.62 -41.31
N LEU A 535 12.37 -0.10 -41.03
CA LEU A 535 12.77 1.25 -41.43
C LEU A 535 12.78 1.40 -42.96
N LEU A 536 13.23 0.38 -43.70
CA LEU A 536 13.15 0.38 -45.17
C LEU A 536 11.70 0.40 -45.66
N ALA A 537 10.81 -0.39 -45.05
CA ALA A 537 9.39 -0.36 -45.37
C ALA A 537 8.72 1.00 -45.08
N TRP A 538 9.21 1.74 -44.07
CA TRP A 538 8.73 3.10 -43.79
C TRP A 538 9.18 4.11 -44.85
N VAL A 539 10.39 3.95 -45.40
CA VAL A 539 10.84 4.77 -46.55
C VAL A 539 9.95 4.51 -47.77
N ASP A 540 9.55 3.25 -47.98
CA ASP A 540 8.71 2.85 -49.12
C ASP A 540 7.21 3.17 -48.92
N SER A 541 6.80 3.57 -47.71
CA SER A 541 5.38 3.79 -47.36
C SER A 541 4.77 5.07 -47.96
N GLY A 542 5.60 6.04 -48.37
CA GLY A 542 5.15 7.33 -48.89
C GLY A 542 4.52 8.28 -47.85
N ASP A 543 4.53 7.92 -46.55
CA ASP A 543 4.18 8.84 -45.48
C ASP A 543 5.40 9.75 -45.20
N PRO A 544 5.28 11.08 -45.40
CA PRO A 544 6.42 11.99 -45.32
C PRO A 544 7.05 12.06 -43.92
N ILE A 545 6.30 11.72 -42.86
CA ILE A 545 6.80 11.71 -41.49
C ILE A 545 7.58 10.41 -41.23
N LEU A 546 6.99 9.27 -41.60
CA LEU A 546 7.65 7.97 -41.44
C LEU A 546 8.91 7.86 -42.32
N GLU A 547 8.86 8.40 -43.54
CA GLU A 547 10.00 8.44 -44.44
C GLU A 547 11.14 9.30 -43.86
N THR A 548 10.82 10.50 -43.36
CA THR A 548 11.83 11.41 -42.80
C THR A 548 12.49 10.80 -41.56
N GLU A 549 11.69 10.21 -40.66
CA GLU A 549 12.21 9.55 -39.46
C GLU A 549 13.02 8.29 -39.80
N ALA A 550 12.56 7.47 -40.76
CA ALA A 550 13.27 6.28 -41.19
C ALA A 550 14.63 6.62 -41.81
N ARG A 551 14.70 7.64 -42.67
CA ARG A 551 15.97 8.14 -43.24
C ARG A 551 16.90 8.64 -42.14
N ARG A 552 16.38 9.33 -41.13
CA ARG A 552 17.17 9.82 -39.99
C ARG A 552 17.73 8.67 -39.16
N GLN A 553 16.93 7.66 -38.85
CA GLN A 553 17.37 6.50 -38.06
C GLN A 553 18.36 5.62 -38.81
N LEU A 554 18.13 5.33 -40.11
CA LEU A 554 19.08 4.60 -40.95
C LEU A 554 20.44 5.31 -41.01
N SER A 555 20.47 6.63 -41.17
CA SER A 555 21.72 7.41 -41.18
C SER A 555 22.52 7.29 -39.86
N ARG A 556 21.82 7.23 -38.72
CA ARG A 556 22.44 7.06 -37.39
C ARG A 556 22.96 5.64 -37.18
N MET A 557 22.24 4.64 -37.68
CA MET A 557 22.67 3.24 -37.62
C MET A 557 23.93 3.01 -38.45
N ASP A 558 23.99 3.57 -39.66
CA ASP A 558 25.14 3.45 -40.54
C ASP A 558 26.36 4.24 -39.98
N ALA A 559 26.14 5.40 -39.36
CA ALA A 559 27.19 6.15 -38.66
C ALA A 559 27.76 5.40 -37.43
N SER A 560 26.90 4.73 -36.67
CA SER A 560 27.31 3.93 -35.51
C SER A 560 28.09 2.67 -35.93
N ALA A 561 27.71 2.04 -37.05
CA ALA A 561 28.43 0.93 -37.64
C ALA A 561 29.83 1.35 -38.14
N GLN A 562 29.96 2.54 -38.72
CA GLN A 562 31.25 3.09 -39.17
C GLN A 562 32.18 3.44 -37.99
N ALA A 563 31.64 3.95 -36.88
CA ALA A 563 32.44 4.26 -35.68
C ALA A 563 33.03 3.01 -35.00
N LEU A 564 32.31 1.88 -35.04
CA LEU A 564 32.79 0.59 -34.51
C LEU A 564 33.90 -0.04 -35.37
N VAL A 565 33.92 0.23 -36.68
CA VAL A 565 34.95 -0.27 -37.60
C VAL A 565 36.21 0.61 -37.59
N GLY A 566 36.10 1.90 -37.27
CA GLY A 566 37.23 2.85 -37.17
C GLY A 566 38.02 2.81 -35.86
N SER A 567 37.62 1.98 -34.89
CA SER A 567 38.23 1.89 -33.55
C SER A 567 38.97 0.57 -33.29
N GLY A 568 39.14 -0.26 -34.33
CA GLY A 568 39.76 -1.58 -34.27
C GLY A 568 41.19 -1.61 -34.78
#